data_AF-A0A1A8P2E0-F1
#
_entry.id   AF-A0A1A8P2E0-F1
#
_cell.length_a   1.000
_cell.length_b   1.000
_cell.length_c   1.000
_cell.angle_alpha   90.00
_cell.angle_beta   90.00
_cell.angle_gamma   90.00
#
_symmetry.space_group_name_H-M   'P 1'
#
loop_
_entity.id
_entity.type
_entity.pdbx_description
1 polymer ?
#
loop_
_entity_poly.entity_id
_entity_poly.type
_entity_poly.pdbx_seq_one_letter_code
_entity_poly.pdbx_strand_id
1 'polypeptide(L)'
;TSAGGGGVRGGLYTQTLQCLCSEGGVPASTFAPLLQRLCCHDHEAVPCDVFRYGVLTCAVFSDYIRQAQRLYAEVCCPAEGIASRRLCLNVLGTLKEALETSQGCDANYCVNANTKANTSLEANLKAIRYLQASAKISPLRLAQTMAGAQTLGPGGDMDAKEFEDAAAELFIARVKFVS
;
A
#
# COMPACT_ATOMS: atom_id res chain seq x y z
N THR A 1 -3.71 27.26 35.21
CA THR A 1 -2.74 26.50 34.41
C THR A 1 -3.38 25.17 34.03
N SER A 2 -3.97 25.07 32.84
CA SER A 2 -4.63 23.85 32.39
C SER A 2 -3.57 22.89 31.86
N ALA A 3 -3.38 21.77 32.56
CA ALA A 3 -2.50 20.68 32.14
C ALA A 3 -3.03 20.10 30.82
N GLY A 4 -2.35 20.41 29.72
CA GLY A 4 -2.68 19.92 28.39
C GLY A 4 -2.62 18.40 28.35
N GLY A 5 -3.76 17.75 28.09
CA GLY A 5 -3.88 16.30 27.99
C GLY A 5 -2.85 15.71 27.02
N GLY A 6 -2.06 14.77 27.50
CA GLY A 6 -0.97 14.12 26.78
C GLY A 6 -1.45 13.14 25.71
N GLY A 7 -1.80 13.67 24.53
CA GLY A 7 -2.04 12.91 23.30
C GLY A 7 -0.96 13.16 22.26
N VAL A 8 -0.80 12.25 21.30
CA VAL A 8 0.06 12.47 20.13
C VAL A 8 -0.55 13.60 19.30
N ARG A 9 0.26 14.62 18.98
CA ARG A 9 -0.15 15.73 18.11
C ARG A 9 0.05 15.38 16.64
N GLY A 10 -0.72 16.00 15.76
CA GLY A 10 -0.68 15.76 14.31
C GLY A 10 0.70 15.93 13.69
N GLY A 11 1.52 16.87 14.18
CA GLY A 11 2.89 17.05 13.69
C GLY A 11 3.79 15.84 13.97
N LEU A 12 3.77 15.33 15.21
CA LEU A 12 4.54 14.14 15.60
C LEU A 12 4.02 12.87 14.91
N TYR A 13 2.69 12.76 14.75
CA TYR A 13 2.07 11.68 14.00
C TYR A 13 2.51 11.68 12.54
N THR A 14 2.43 12.82 11.85
CA THR A 14 2.87 12.94 10.45
C THR A 14 4.35 12.62 10.29
N GLN A 15 5.20 13.10 11.21
CA GLN A 15 6.62 12.73 11.25
C GLN A 15 6.82 11.22 11.42
N THR A 16 6.05 10.58 12.31
CA THR A 16 6.11 9.13 12.52
C THR A 16 5.78 8.37 11.23
N LEU A 17 4.73 8.79 10.51
CA LEU A 17 4.36 8.18 9.23
C LEU A 17 5.45 8.36 8.16
N GLN A 18 6.08 9.54 8.09
CA GLN A 18 7.22 9.80 7.20
C GLN A 18 8.40 8.88 7.50
N CYS A 19 8.75 8.71 8.78
CA CYS A 19 9.82 7.81 9.23
C CYS A 19 9.54 6.36 8.81
N LEU A 20 8.32 5.86 9.07
CA LEU A 20 7.94 4.49 8.71
C LEU A 20 8.11 4.21 7.20
N CYS A 21 7.67 5.13 6.34
CA CYS A 21 7.82 4.97 4.89
C CYS A 21 9.29 5.08 4.44
N SER A 22 10.03 6.02 5.01
CA SER A 22 11.42 6.29 4.62
C SER A 22 12.37 5.18 5.05
N GLU A 23 12.25 4.70 6.30
CA GLU A 23 12.96 3.52 6.80
C GLU A 23 12.54 2.24 6.06
N GLY A 24 11.30 2.21 5.58
CA GLY A 24 10.77 1.21 4.67
C GLY A 24 11.44 1.20 3.28
N GLY A 25 12.31 2.16 2.97
CA GLY A 25 12.99 2.28 1.68
C GLY A 25 12.11 2.86 0.58
N VAL A 26 10.98 3.48 0.93
CA VAL A 26 10.09 4.13 -0.04
C VAL A 26 10.54 5.58 -0.28
N PRO A 27 10.73 6.01 -1.53
CA PRO A 27 11.07 7.40 -1.82
C PRO A 27 9.97 8.38 -1.38
N ALA A 28 10.38 9.58 -0.95
CA ALA A 28 9.46 10.61 -0.46
C ALA A 28 8.36 10.99 -1.46
N SER A 29 8.70 11.05 -2.76
CA SER A 29 7.73 11.34 -3.82
C SER A 29 6.66 10.26 -3.96
N THR A 30 7.01 9.01 -3.67
CA THR A 30 6.13 7.83 -3.79
C THR A 30 5.13 7.75 -2.64
N PHE A 31 5.55 8.08 -1.41
CA PHE A 31 4.65 8.05 -0.24
C PHE A 31 3.96 9.39 0.05
N ALA A 32 4.36 10.50 -0.57
CA ALA A 32 3.72 11.80 -0.35
C ALA A 32 2.19 11.79 -0.55
N PRO A 33 1.63 11.17 -1.62
CA PRO A 33 0.19 11.12 -1.81
C PRO A 33 -0.53 10.26 -0.76
N LEU A 34 0.17 9.27 -0.17
CA LEU A 34 -0.35 8.49 0.96
C LEU A 34 -0.49 9.36 2.20
N LEU A 35 0.53 10.15 2.52
CA LEU A 35 0.51 11.03 3.70
C LEU A 35 -0.55 12.12 3.59
N GLN A 36 -0.79 12.64 2.39
CA GLN A 36 -1.89 13.60 2.16
C GLN A 36 -3.26 13.03 2.51
N ARG A 37 -3.46 11.70 2.44
CA ARG A 37 -4.70 11.05 2.87
C ARG A 37 -4.75 10.78 4.37
N LEU A 38 -3.59 10.67 5.03
CA LEU A 38 -3.48 10.21 6.41
C LEU A 38 -3.15 11.32 7.42
N CYS A 39 -2.70 12.49 6.97
CA CYS A 39 -2.20 13.56 7.83
C CYS A 39 -3.31 14.20 8.67
N CYS A 40 -2.93 14.67 9.86
CA CYS A 40 -3.75 15.52 10.71
C CYS A 40 -3.11 16.91 10.81
N HIS A 41 -3.87 17.92 11.24
CA HIS A 41 -3.29 19.25 11.47
C HIS A 41 -2.29 19.20 12.63
N ASP A 42 -1.20 19.99 12.55
CA ASP A 42 -0.07 19.87 13.47
C ASP A 42 -0.41 19.94 14.96
N HIS A 43 -1.41 20.76 15.31
CA HIS A 43 -1.84 21.01 16.68
C HIS A 43 -2.99 20.12 17.16
N GLU A 44 -3.58 19.34 16.24
CA GLU A 44 -4.69 18.45 16.53
C GLU A 44 -4.22 17.26 17.37
N ALA A 45 -5.01 16.87 18.37
CA ALA A 45 -4.77 15.64 19.10
C ALA A 45 -5.27 14.46 18.26
N VAL A 46 -4.38 13.55 17.89
CA VAL A 46 -4.69 12.45 16.97
C VAL A 46 -5.44 11.34 17.73
N PRO A 47 -6.66 10.97 17.28
CA PRO A 47 -7.40 9.84 17.85
C PRO A 47 -6.59 8.53 17.75
N CYS A 48 -6.73 7.66 18.76
CA CYS A 48 -5.97 6.40 18.83
C CYS A 48 -6.21 5.48 17.61
N ASP A 49 -7.44 5.42 17.11
CA ASP A 49 -7.79 4.64 15.92
C ASP A 49 -7.21 5.23 14.64
N VAL A 50 -7.18 6.55 14.50
CA VAL A 50 -6.49 7.26 13.41
C VAL A 50 -4.99 6.97 13.43
N PHE A 51 -4.35 7.11 14.59
CA PHE A 51 -2.93 6.82 14.75
C PHE A 51 -2.60 5.38 14.32
N ARG A 52 -3.37 4.41 14.83
CA ARG A 52 -3.18 2.98 14.51
C ARG A 52 -3.39 2.70 13.03
N TYR A 53 -4.44 3.25 12.44
CA TYR A 53 -4.73 3.10 11.02
C TYR A 53 -3.60 3.66 10.15
N GLY A 54 -3.12 4.87 10.45
CA GLY A 54 -2.01 5.49 9.74
C GLY A 54 -0.73 4.67 9.82
N VAL A 55 -0.31 4.29 11.04
CA VAL A 55 0.90 3.50 11.26
C VAL A 55 0.86 2.16 10.53
N LEU A 56 -0.25 1.42 10.65
CA LEU A 56 -0.39 0.13 9.95
C LEU A 56 -0.42 0.32 8.44
N THR A 57 -1.13 1.33 7.93
CA THR A 57 -1.19 1.60 6.50
C THR A 57 0.20 1.92 5.94
N CYS A 58 1.00 2.74 6.63
CA CYS A 58 2.37 3.07 6.22
C CYS A 58 3.32 1.86 6.26
N ALA A 59 3.22 1.01 7.29
CA ALA A 59 4.02 -0.21 7.37
C ALA A 59 3.69 -1.16 6.20
N VAL A 60 2.40 -1.42 5.96
CA VAL A 60 1.95 -2.29 4.87
C VAL A 60 2.29 -1.70 3.51
N PHE A 61 2.13 -0.40 3.33
CA PHE A 61 2.50 0.29 2.09
C PHE A 61 3.99 0.13 1.79
N SER A 62 4.85 0.27 2.80
CA SER A 62 6.29 0.11 2.64
C SER A 62 6.68 -1.29 2.19
N ASP A 63 6.10 -2.32 2.82
CA ASP A 63 6.32 -3.71 2.42
C ASP A 63 5.79 -3.99 1.00
N TYR A 64 4.62 -3.43 0.66
CA TYR A 64 4.03 -3.54 -0.67
C TYR A 64 4.92 -2.91 -1.75
N ILE A 65 5.44 -1.70 -1.53
CA ILE A 65 6.34 -1.02 -2.48
C ILE A 65 7.64 -1.80 -2.62
N ARG A 66 8.22 -2.28 -1.53
CA ARG A 66 9.42 -3.13 -1.58
C ARG A 66 9.18 -4.39 -2.40
N GLN A 67 8.01 -5.01 -2.26
CA GLN A 67 7.64 -6.16 -3.07
C GLN A 67 7.48 -5.77 -4.56
N ALA A 68 6.82 -4.65 -4.86
CA ALA A 68 6.69 -4.14 -6.22
C ALA A 68 8.06 -3.88 -6.87
N GLN A 69 9.00 -3.24 -6.15
CA GLN A 69 10.37 -3.01 -6.61
C GLN A 69 11.11 -4.33 -6.92
N ARG A 70 10.94 -5.36 -6.09
CA ARG A 70 11.52 -6.70 -6.34
C ARG A 70 10.94 -7.33 -7.61
N LEU A 71 9.62 -7.24 -7.80
CA LEU A 71 8.95 -7.75 -9.00
C LEU A 71 9.43 -7.02 -10.25
N TYR A 72 9.62 -5.70 -10.17
CA TYR A 72 10.20 -4.93 -11.27
C TYR A 72 11.61 -5.44 -11.62
N ALA A 73 12.46 -5.65 -10.62
CA ALA A 73 13.81 -6.18 -10.83
C ALA A 73 13.82 -7.58 -11.47
N GLU A 74 12.82 -8.43 -11.20
CA GLU A 74 12.66 -9.74 -11.82
C GLU A 74 12.25 -9.66 -13.30
N VAL A 75 11.47 -8.64 -13.69
CA VAL A 75 11.02 -8.45 -15.08
C VAL A 75 11.98 -7.62 -15.92
N CYS A 76 12.92 -6.90 -15.30
CA CYS A 76 14.01 -6.22 -15.98
C CYS A 76 14.99 -7.22 -16.60
N CYS A 77 15.36 -6.99 -17.86
CA CYS A 77 16.47 -7.69 -18.47
C CYS A 77 17.80 -7.13 -17.93
N PRO A 78 18.71 -7.94 -17.39
CA PRO A 78 20.01 -7.47 -16.88
C PRO A 78 20.87 -6.75 -17.95
N ALA A 79 20.63 -7.02 -19.24
CA ALA A 79 21.36 -6.41 -20.35
C ALA A 79 20.83 -5.04 -20.77
N GLU A 80 19.54 -4.77 -20.55
CA GLU A 80 18.86 -3.55 -21.03
C GLU A 80 18.53 -2.58 -19.87
N GLY A 81 18.44 -3.07 -18.64
CA GLY A 81 18.22 -2.25 -17.44
C GLY A 81 16.82 -1.61 -17.34
N ILE A 82 15.94 -1.82 -18.32
CA ILE A 82 14.55 -1.34 -18.34
C ILE A 82 13.64 -2.51 -18.71
N ALA A 83 12.47 -2.59 -18.07
CA ALA A 83 11.49 -3.63 -18.34
C ALA A 83 10.51 -3.23 -19.46
N SER A 84 10.07 -4.21 -20.23
CA SER A 84 9.00 -4.02 -21.21
C SER A 84 7.73 -3.52 -20.53
N ARG A 85 7.19 -2.40 -21.02
CA ARG A 85 5.96 -1.77 -20.51
C ARG A 85 4.80 -2.76 -20.39
N ARG A 86 4.63 -3.63 -21.37
CA ARG A 86 3.58 -4.65 -21.38
C ARG A 86 3.71 -5.63 -20.22
N LEU A 87 4.93 -6.10 -19.94
CA LEU A 87 5.17 -7.02 -18.83
C LEU A 87 4.92 -6.32 -17.50
N CYS A 88 5.39 -5.08 -17.34
CA CYS A 88 5.09 -4.24 -16.18
C CYS A 88 3.59 -4.06 -15.96
N LEU A 89 2.82 -3.75 -17.00
CA LEU A 89 1.36 -3.62 -16.90
C LEU A 89 0.67 -4.91 -16.48
N ASN A 90 1.16 -6.08 -16.91
CA ASN A 90 0.62 -7.38 -16.46
C ASN A 90 0.90 -7.62 -14.96
N VAL A 91 2.11 -7.27 -14.50
CA VAL A 91 2.46 -7.35 -13.07
C VAL A 91 1.59 -6.38 -12.26
N LEU A 92 1.42 -5.13 -12.71
CA LEU A 92 0.54 -4.15 -12.08
C LEU A 92 -0.93 -4.62 -12.04
N GLY A 93 -1.40 -5.26 -13.12
CA GLY A 93 -2.72 -5.90 -13.16
C GLY A 93 -2.87 -6.99 -12.10
N THR A 94 -1.86 -7.84 -11.95
CA THR A 94 -1.83 -8.89 -10.92
C THR A 94 -1.81 -8.30 -9.50
N LEU A 95 -1.03 -7.23 -9.29
CA LEU A 95 -1.01 -6.48 -8.03
C LEU A 95 -2.40 -5.90 -7.72
N LYS A 96 -3.05 -5.29 -8.71
CA LYS A 96 -4.41 -4.75 -8.57
C LYS A 96 -5.42 -5.83 -8.18
N GLU A 97 -5.42 -6.98 -8.85
CA GLU A 97 -6.30 -8.11 -8.53
C GLU A 97 -6.06 -8.64 -7.10
N ALA A 98 -4.80 -8.74 -6.68
CA ALA A 98 -4.45 -9.15 -5.32
C ALA A 98 -5.02 -8.16 -4.28
N LEU A 99 -4.91 -6.85 -4.55
CA LEU A 99 -5.50 -5.82 -3.70
C LEU A 99 -7.05 -5.90 -3.68
N GLU A 100 -7.71 -6.27 -4.78
CA GLU A 100 -9.19 -6.41 -4.87
C GLU A 100 -9.72 -7.67 -4.20
N THR A 101 -9.07 -8.81 -4.39
CA THR A 101 -9.45 -10.08 -3.75
C THR A 101 -9.37 -10.02 -2.21
N SER A 102 -8.53 -9.14 -1.66
CA SER A 102 -8.48 -8.86 -0.22
C SER A 102 -9.74 -8.18 0.33
N GLN A 103 -10.52 -7.51 -0.53
CA GLN A 103 -11.69 -6.70 -0.18
C GLN A 103 -12.99 -7.53 -0.14
N GLY A 104 -13.09 -8.62 -0.92
CA GLY A 104 -14.31 -9.43 -1.06
C GLY A 104 -14.66 -10.34 0.13
N CYS A 105 -13.79 -10.48 1.12
CA CYS A 105 -13.99 -11.38 2.27
C CYS A 105 -14.78 -10.74 3.44
N ASP A 106 -15.65 -9.76 3.16
CA ASP A 106 -16.34 -8.97 4.19
C ASP A 106 -17.74 -9.50 4.60
N ALA A 107 -18.22 -10.65 4.08
CA ALA A 107 -19.59 -11.09 4.36
C ALA A 107 -19.81 -12.07 5.54
N ASN A 108 -18.78 -12.76 6.06
CA ASN A 108 -19.01 -13.98 6.85
C ASN A 108 -18.45 -14.03 8.29
N TYR A 109 -18.01 -12.93 8.91
CA TYR A 109 -17.49 -13.01 10.30
C TYR A 109 -18.12 -12.10 11.36
N CYS A 110 -19.21 -11.39 11.06
CA CYS A 110 -19.85 -10.53 12.06
C CYS A 110 -21.38 -10.70 12.06
N VAL A 111 -21.88 -11.86 12.50
CA VAL A 111 -23.24 -11.97 13.06
C VAL A 111 -23.16 -12.58 14.46
N ASN A 112 -22.75 -11.77 15.43
CA ASN A 112 -23.45 -11.78 16.72
C ASN A 112 -23.59 -10.33 17.21
N ALA A 113 -24.79 -10.03 17.70
CA ALA A 113 -25.23 -8.69 18.03
C ALA A 113 -24.93 -8.41 19.50
N ASN A 114 -23.96 -7.53 19.78
CA ASN A 114 -23.89 -6.66 20.97
C ASN A 114 -22.51 -6.03 21.18
N THR A 115 -21.97 -5.27 20.21
CA THR A 115 -20.88 -4.36 20.59
C THR A 115 -20.80 -3.17 19.67
N LYS A 116 -20.92 -1.98 20.27
CA LYS A 116 -20.41 -0.72 19.74
C LYS A 116 -18.87 -0.79 19.79
N ALA A 117 -18.29 -1.70 19.01
CA ALA A 117 -16.87 -2.05 18.96
C ALA A 117 -16.67 -2.75 17.60
N ASN A 118 -15.74 -2.44 16.70
CA ASN A 118 -14.53 -1.65 16.76
C ASN A 118 -14.20 -1.26 15.31
N THR A 119 -14.39 0.00 14.91
CA THR A 119 -13.90 0.51 13.60
C THR A 119 -12.39 0.30 13.44
N SER A 120 -11.64 0.36 14.55
CA SER A 120 -10.22 0.01 14.62
C SER A 120 -9.92 -1.45 14.25
N LEU A 121 -10.81 -2.40 14.61
CA LEU A 121 -10.61 -3.82 14.28
C LEU A 121 -10.79 -4.07 12.79
N GLU A 122 -11.78 -3.41 12.16
CA GLU A 122 -12.00 -3.48 10.72
C GLU A 122 -10.81 -2.91 9.93
N ALA A 123 -10.24 -1.79 10.39
CA ALA A 123 -9.04 -1.19 9.83
C ALA A 123 -7.80 -2.11 9.95
N ASN A 124 -7.61 -2.74 11.11
CA ASN A 124 -6.53 -3.70 11.33
C ASN A 124 -6.70 -4.94 10.44
N LEU A 125 -7.93 -5.44 10.27
CA LEU A 125 -8.23 -6.58 9.40
C LEU A 125 -7.95 -6.26 7.93
N LYS A 126 -8.27 -5.05 7.45
CA LYS A 126 -7.94 -4.61 6.08
C LYS A 126 -6.44 -4.56 5.86
N ALA A 127 -5.67 -3.96 6.78
CA ALA A 127 -4.21 -3.95 6.72
C ALA A 127 -3.60 -5.37 6.72
N ILE A 128 -4.10 -6.26 7.58
CA ILE A 128 -3.66 -7.67 7.65
C ILE A 128 -3.98 -8.42 6.34
N ARG A 129 -5.14 -8.17 5.73
CA ARG A 129 -5.49 -8.80 4.45
C ARG A 129 -4.68 -8.26 3.28
N TYR A 130 -4.30 -6.98 3.29
CA TYR A 130 -3.35 -6.45 2.32
C TYR A 130 -1.99 -7.15 2.40
N LEU A 131 -1.48 -7.40 3.61
CA LEU A 131 -0.27 -8.20 3.82
C LEU A 131 -0.41 -9.65 3.32
N GLN A 132 -1.57 -10.28 3.55
CA GLN A 132 -1.82 -11.62 3.04
C GLN A 132 -1.94 -11.67 1.51
N ALA A 133 -2.47 -10.62 0.89
CA ALA A 133 -2.57 -10.50 -0.56
C ALA A 133 -1.20 -10.25 -1.21
N SER A 134 -0.36 -9.39 -0.61
CA SER A 134 1.01 -9.18 -1.10
C SER A 134 1.85 -10.46 -1.00
N ALA A 135 1.63 -11.29 0.02
CA ALA A 135 2.27 -12.60 0.15
C ALA A 135 1.77 -13.66 -0.86
N LYS A 136 0.59 -13.47 -1.47
CA LYS A 136 -0.01 -14.42 -2.44
C LYS A 136 0.45 -14.22 -3.88
N ILE A 137 1.29 -13.23 -4.14
CA ILE A 137 1.95 -13.04 -5.44
C ILE A 137 3.00 -14.16 -5.57
N SER A 138 2.53 -15.34 -5.98
CA SER A 138 3.39 -16.50 -6.18
C SER A 138 4.27 -16.30 -7.43
N PRO A 139 5.56 -16.67 -7.38
CA PRO A 139 6.44 -16.74 -8.55
C PRO A 139 5.81 -17.47 -9.74
N LEU A 140 4.92 -18.44 -9.49
CA LEU A 140 4.21 -19.19 -10.52
C LEU A 140 3.23 -18.32 -11.33
N ARG A 141 2.49 -17.42 -10.68
CA ARG A 141 1.57 -16.51 -11.39
C ARG A 141 2.34 -15.49 -12.23
N LEU A 142 3.48 -15.02 -11.74
CA LEU A 142 4.37 -14.15 -12.50
C LEU A 142 4.91 -14.86 -13.74
N ALA A 143 5.42 -16.09 -13.60
CA ALA A 143 5.89 -16.89 -14.73
C ALA A 143 4.79 -17.11 -15.80
N GLN A 144 3.54 -17.34 -15.38
CA GLN A 144 2.39 -17.45 -16.28
C GLN A 144 2.10 -16.13 -17.02
N THR A 145 2.17 -14.99 -16.33
CA THR A 145 2.01 -13.67 -16.97
C THR A 145 3.15 -13.34 -17.93
N MET A 146 4.38 -13.78 -17.65
CA MET A 146 5.52 -13.64 -18.57
C MET A 146 5.33 -14.48 -19.84
N ALA A 147 4.82 -15.71 -19.71
CA ALA A 147 4.59 -16.60 -20.85
C ALA A 147 3.49 -16.08 -21.80
N GLY A 148 2.39 -15.53 -21.26
CA GLY A 148 1.25 -15.04 -22.04
C GLY A 148 1.46 -13.66 -22.69
N ALA A 149 2.51 -12.95 -22.29
CA ALA A 149 2.75 -11.59 -22.72
C ALA A 149 3.19 -11.46 -24.19
N GLN A 150 3.53 -12.55 -24.88
CA GLN A 150 4.12 -12.53 -26.23
C GLN A 150 3.21 -11.98 -27.36
N THR A 151 1.95 -11.65 -27.12
CA THR A 151 1.03 -11.19 -28.18
C THR A 151 0.29 -9.90 -27.82
N LEU A 152 0.62 -8.83 -28.56
CA LEU A 152 -0.12 -7.57 -28.75
C LEU A 152 -0.39 -6.71 -27.49
N GLY A 153 0.44 -5.68 -27.26
CA GLY A 153 0.20 -4.64 -26.24
C GLY A 153 0.97 -3.35 -26.54
N PRO A 154 0.81 -2.29 -25.72
CA PRO A 154 1.50 -1.01 -25.91
C PRO A 154 3.01 -1.22 -26.00
N GLY A 155 3.63 -0.74 -27.08
CA GLY A 155 5.08 -0.80 -27.26
C GLY A 155 5.82 0.16 -26.32
N GLY A 156 7.07 -0.18 -26.01
CA GLY A 156 7.98 0.65 -25.22
C GLY A 156 8.34 0.04 -23.86
N ASP A 157 9.12 0.82 -23.12
CA ASP A 157 9.67 0.42 -21.83
C ASP A 157 9.01 1.21 -20.71
N MET A 158 9.07 0.67 -19.50
CA MET A 158 8.63 1.33 -18.28
C MET A 158 9.79 1.30 -17.30
N ASP A 159 10.23 2.46 -16.82
CA ASP A 159 11.32 2.54 -15.85
C ASP A 159 10.86 2.16 -14.43
N ALA A 160 11.83 1.97 -13.53
CA ALA A 160 11.58 1.53 -12.16
C ALA A 160 10.71 2.53 -11.38
N LYS A 161 10.89 3.82 -11.64
CA LYS A 161 10.17 4.89 -10.93
C LYS A 161 8.72 4.97 -11.42
N GLU A 162 8.50 4.90 -12.72
CA GLU A 162 7.16 4.84 -13.31
C GLU A 162 6.38 3.62 -12.79
N PHE A 163 7.03 2.45 -12.75
CA PHE A 163 6.40 1.24 -12.21
C PHE A 163 6.06 1.37 -10.72
N GLU A 164 6.99 1.91 -9.92
CA GLU A 164 6.79 2.13 -8.48
C GLU A 164 5.63 3.10 -8.22
N ASP A 165 5.57 4.22 -8.94
CA ASP A 165 4.50 5.22 -8.80
C ASP A 165 3.15 4.63 -9.20
N ALA A 166 3.08 3.87 -10.31
CA ALA A 166 1.87 3.17 -10.70
C ALA A 166 1.43 2.13 -9.65
N ALA A 167 2.36 1.39 -9.06
CA ALA A 167 2.07 0.45 -7.98
C ALA A 167 1.55 1.19 -6.74
N ALA A 168 2.17 2.32 -6.38
CA ALA A 168 1.76 3.16 -5.25
C ALA A 168 0.34 3.70 -5.44
N GLU A 169 0.00 4.18 -6.62
CA GLU A 169 -1.35 4.66 -6.94
C GLU A 169 -2.42 3.57 -6.73
N LEU A 170 -2.14 2.33 -7.15
CA LEU A 170 -3.04 1.21 -6.91
C LEU A 170 -3.32 1.02 -5.42
N PHE A 171 -2.30 1.10 -4.57
CA PHE A 171 -2.49 0.97 -3.13
C PHE A 171 -3.24 2.17 -2.55
N ILE A 172 -2.76 3.39 -2.85
CA ILE A 172 -3.26 4.65 -2.28
C ILE A 172 -4.73 4.88 -2.66
N ALA A 173 -5.15 4.47 -3.86
CA ALA A 173 -6.56 4.56 -4.30
C ALA A 173 -7.54 3.89 -3.30
N ARG A 174 -7.07 2.91 -2.52
CA ARG A 174 -7.87 2.16 -1.56
C ARG A 174 -7.79 2.69 -0.13
N VAL A 175 -6.85 3.60 0.13
CA VAL A 175 -6.66 4.20 1.46
C VAL A 175 -7.74 5.25 1.69
N LYS A 176 -8.50 5.09 2.79
CA LYS A 176 -9.46 6.08 3.27
C LYS A 176 -8.76 7.36 3.70
N PHE A 177 -9.41 8.50 3.47
CA PHE A 177 -9.00 9.77 4.06
C PHE A 177 -9.26 9.74 5.56
N VAL A 178 -8.29 10.25 6.31
CA VAL A 178 -8.48 10.67 7.70
C VAL A 178 -9.12 12.07 7.65
N SER A 179 -10.20 12.28 8.39
CA SER A 179 -10.87 13.57 8.56
C SER A 179 -11.03 13.86 10.03
#